data_AF-A0A2T2R552-F1
#
_entry.id   AF-A0A2T2R552-F1
#
_cell.length_a   1.000
_cell.length_b   1.000
_cell.length_c   1.000
_cell.angle_alpha   90.00
_cell.angle_beta   90.00
_cell.angle_gamma   90.00
#
_symmetry.space_group_name_H-M   'P 1'
#
loop_
_entity.id
_entity.type
_entity.pdbx_description
1 polymer ?
#
loop_
_entity_poly.entity_id
_entity_poly.type
_entity_poly.pdbx_seq_one_letter_code
_entity_poly.pdbx_strand_id
1 'polypeptide(L)'
;MRNLTITLTRLREEWRTDAEKQAKIQLVLNKIAAEEEIEPDEEELKKEVDAIKDEYESADEQQVRTYVATMLRNEKVFELLESQS
;
A
#
# COMPACT_ATOMS: atom_id res chain seq x y z
N MET A 1 37.65 8.00 0.66
CA MET A 1 36.69 6.94 1.04
C MET A 1 35.43 7.63 1.55
N ARG A 2 34.27 7.33 0.98
CA ARG A 2 33.00 8.05 1.23
C ARG A 2 32.50 7.80 2.65
N ASN A 3 31.95 8.84 3.28
CA ASN A 3 31.33 8.84 4.60
C ASN A 3 30.28 7.74 4.73
N LEU A 4 30.61 6.64 5.42
CA LEU A 4 29.76 5.44 5.55
C LEU A 4 29.25 5.23 6.98
N THR A 5 28.89 6.31 7.68
CA THR A 5 28.27 6.21 9.00
C THR A 5 27.02 7.06 9.07
N ILE A 6 26.02 6.72 8.25
CA ILE A 6 24.67 7.19 8.53
C ILE A 6 24.16 6.34 9.69
N THR A 7 24.21 6.90 10.90
CA THR A 7 23.68 6.24 12.09
C THR A 7 22.16 6.06 11.93
N LEU A 8 21.60 4.95 12.43
CA LEU A 8 20.15 4.67 12.39
C LEU A 8 19.28 5.86 12.86
N THR A 9 19.74 6.63 13.84
CA THR A 9 19.07 7.85 14.31
C THR A 9 18.90 8.89 13.20
N ARG A 10 19.96 9.13 12.43
CA ARG A 10 19.95 10.09 11.33
C ARG A 10 19.03 9.65 10.19
N LEU A 11 19.04 8.35 9.84
CA LEU A 11 18.09 7.80 8.85
C LEU A 11 16.64 8.02 9.29
N ARG A 12 16.33 7.78 10.57
CA ARG A 12 14.97 8.01 11.10
C ARG A 12 14.55 9.47 11.03
N GLU A 13 15.46 10.40 11.35
CA GLU A 13 15.19 11.84 11.27
C GLU A 13 14.95 12.27 9.82
N GLU A 14 15.81 11.81 8.90
CA GLU A 14 15.70 12.15 7.47
C GLU A 14 14.41 11.60 6.84
N TRP A 15 13.98 10.38 7.20
CA TRP A 15 12.77 9.75 6.64
C TRP A 15 11.48 10.07 7.38
N ARG A 16 11.54 10.75 8.53
CA ARG A 16 10.38 10.99 9.39
C ARG A 16 9.25 11.69 8.64
N THR A 17 9.56 12.75 7.91
CA THR A 17 8.55 13.55 7.19
C THR A 17 7.83 12.72 6.13
N ASP A 18 8.56 11.91 5.37
CA ASP A 18 7.97 11.06 4.32
C ASP A 18 7.15 9.91 4.92
N ALA A 19 7.65 9.30 6.00
CA ALA A 19 6.92 8.27 6.73
C ALA A 19 5.61 8.81 7.34
N GLU A 20 5.65 10.02 7.92
CA GLU A 20 4.46 10.69 8.45
C GLU A 20 3.45 11.02 7.33
N LYS A 21 3.93 11.48 6.17
CA LYS A 21 3.07 11.73 5.00
C LYS A 21 2.41 10.42 4.53
N GLN A 22 3.18 9.35 4.39
CA GLN A 22 2.66 8.05 3.95
C GLN A 22 1.64 7.48 4.94
N ALA A 23 1.91 7.56 6.24
CA ALA A 23 0.99 7.12 7.27
C ALA A 23 -0.33 7.89 7.22
N LYS A 24 -0.28 9.21 7.07
CA LYS A 24 -1.48 10.04 6.95
C LYS A 24 -2.30 9.68 5.70
N ILE A 25 -1.64 9.53 4.55
CA ILE A 25 -2.32 9.13 3.30
C ILE A 25 -3.03 7.78 3.50
N GLN A 26 -2.34 6.77 4.01
CA GLN A 26 -2.94 5.45 4.19
C GLN A 26 -4.11 5.48 5.19
N LEU A 27 -3.99 6.25 6.29
CA LEU A 27 -5.08 6.41 7.25
C LEU A 27 -6.31 7.07 6.62
N VAL A 28 -6.12 8.08 5.79
CA VAL A 28 -7.21 8.76 5.07
C VAL A 28 -7.86 7.82 4.06
N LEU A 29 -7.08 7.12 3.22
CA LEU A 29 -7.61 6.18 2.24
C LEU A 29 -8.39 5.04 2.92
N ASN A 30 -7.87 4.49 4.01
CA ASN A 30 -8.56 3.46 4.80
C ASN A 30 -9.87 3.97 5.38
N LYS A 31 -9.88 5.22 5.86
CA LYS A 31 -11.07 5.83 6.44
C LYS A 31 -12.17 6.05 5.40
N ILE A 32 -11.81 6.55 4.21
CA ILE A 32 -12.73 6.72 3.09
C ILE A 32 -13.28 5.36 2.68
N ALA A 33 -12.42 4.36 2.45
CA ALA A 33 -12.88 3.04 2.05
C ALA A 33 -13.86 2.42 3.06
N ALA A 34 -13.63 2.61 4.36
CA ALA A 34 -14.53 2.11 5.40
C ALA A 34 -15.86 2.87 5.47
N GLU A 35 -15.89 4.17 5.18
CA GLU A 35 -17.13 4.97 5.19
C GLU A 35 -17.98 4.74 3.93
N GLU A 36 -17.32 4.46 2.81
CA GLU A 36 -17.95 4.24 1.50
C GLU A 36 -18.14 2.75 1.18
N GLU A 37 -17.87 1.87 2.15
CA GLU A 37 -17.98 0.40 2.03
C GLU A 37 -17.24 -0.17 0.79
N ILE A 38 -16.07 0.39 0.48
CA ILE A 38 -15.23 -0.02 -0.65
C ILE A 38 -14.40 -1.24 -0.26
N GLU A 39 -14.70 -2.36 -0.91
CA GLU A 39 -13.93 -3.60 -0.84
C GLU A 39 -13.42 -3.99 -2.24
N PRO A 40 -12.23 -4.61 -2.34
CA PRO A 40 -11.73 -5.11 -3.61
C PRO A 40 -12.58 -6.30 -4.09
N ASP A 41 -12.74 -6.42 -5.40
CA ASP A 41 -13.40 -7.57 -6.01
C ASP A 41 -12.61 -8.87 -5.73
N GLU A 42 -13.28 -9.92 -5.30
CA GLU A 42 -12.66 -11.19 -4.91
C GLU A 42 -12.02 -11.92 -6.10
N GLU A 43 -12.61 -11.85 -7.29
CA GLU A 43 -12.07 -12.50 -8.49
C GLU A 43 -10.83 -11.76 -8.99
N GLU A 44 -10.88 -10.43 -9.02
CA GLU A 44 -9.74 -9.57 -9.37
C GLU A 44 -8.59 -9.73 -8.37
N LEU A 45 -8.90 -9.72 -7.06
CA LEU A 45 -7.92 -9.95 -6.01
C LEU A 45 -7.23 -11.29 -6.20
N LYS A 46 -7.98 -12.37 -6.43
CA LYS A 46 -7.42 -13.69 -6.65
C LYS A 46 -6.52 -13.72 -7.89
N LYS A 47 -6.98 -13.15 -9.00
CA LYS A 47 -6.23 -13.10 -10.27
C LYS A 47 -4.87 -12.42 -10.09
N GLU A 48 -4.83 -11.27 -9.41
CA GLU A 48 -3.59 -10.52 -9.19
C GLU A 48 -2.67 -11.19 -8.16
N VAL A 49 -3.23 -11.83 -7.12
CA VAL A 49 -2.45 -12.63 -6.16
C VAL A 49 -1.78 -13.82 -6.85
N ASP A 50 -2.54 -14.57 -7.66
CA ASP A 50 -2.04 -15.71 -8.43
C ASP A 50 -0.90 -15.25 -9.37
N ALA A 51 -1.08 -14.13 -10.07
CA ALA A 51 -0.06 -13.57 -10.96
C ALA A 51 1.26 -13.22 -10.25
N ILE A 52 1.20 -12.61 -9.06
CA ILE A 52 2.41 -12.31 -8.26
C ILE A 52 3.05 -13.61 -7.76
N LYS A 53 2.25 -14.61 -7.37
CA LYS A 53 2.75 -15.91 -6.89
C LYS A 53 3.39 -16.74 -7.99
N ASP A 54 2.94 -16.61 -9.23
CA ASP A 54 3.56 -17.26 -10.39
C ASP A 54 4.96 -16.68 -10.68
N GLU A 55 5.15 -15.38 -10.49
CA GLU A 55 6.47 -14.73 -10.66
C GLU A 55 7.38 -14.94 -9.43
N TYR A 56 6.79 -14.94 -8.23
CA TYR A 56 7.49 -15.03 -6.95
C TYR A 56 6.93 -16.18 -6.10
N GLU A 57 7.21 -17.42 -6.49
CA GLU A 57 6.69 -18.63 -5.83
C GLU A 57 6.96 -18.66 -4.31
N SER A 58 8.12 -18.16 -3.88
CA SER A 58 8.52 -18.11 -2.46
C SER A 58 7.87 -16.97 -1.66
N ALA A 59 7.12 -16.07 -2.30
CA ALA A 59 6.42 -14.99 -1.60
C ALA A 59 5.35 -15.55 -0.68
N ASP A 60 5.26 -15.01 0.53
CA ASP A 60 4.24 -15.38 1.50
C ASP A 60 2.86 -14.94 1.00
N GLU A 61 1.94 -15.89 0.86
CA GLU A 61 0.63 -15.68 0.24
C GLU A 61 -0.20 -14.64 0.98
N GLN A 62 -0.16 -14.65 2.31
CA GLN A 62 -0.92 -13.71 3.12
C GLN A 62 -0.42 -12.27 2.94
N GLN A 63 0.90 -12.07 2.87
CA GLN A 63 1.50 -10.77 2.57
C GLN A 63 1.14 -10.29 1.16
N VAL A 64 1.21 -11.17 0.16
CA VAL A 64 0.81 -10.85 -1.23
C VAL A 64 -0.67 -10.44 -1.26
N ARG A 65 -1.56 -11.24 -0.67
CA ARG A 65 -2.99 -10.92 -0.60
C ARG A 65 -3.25 -9.59 0.08
N THR A 66 -2.57 -9.31 1.20
CA THR A 66 -2.73 -8.04 1.92
C THR A 66 -2.28 -6.85 1.08
N TYR A 67 -1.16 -6.99 0.37
CA TYR A 67 -0.64 -5.96 -0.53
C TYR A 67 -1.61 -5.68 -1.68
N VAL A 68 -2.03 -6.72 -2.41
CA VAL A 68 -2.94 -6.59 -3.56
C VAL A 68 -4.28 -6.02 -3.12
N ALA A 69 -4.86 -6.52 -2.03
CA ALA A 69 -6.12 -5.99 -1.51
C ALA A 69 -6.02 -4.50 -1.14
N THR A 70 -4.90 -4.08 -0.54
CA THR A 70 -4.66 -2.67 -0.22
C THR A 70 -4.54 -1.83 -1.49
N MET A 71 -3.83 -2.34 -2.50
CA MET A 71 -3.64 -1.66 -3.78
C MET A 71 -4.97 -1.44 -4.52
N LEU A 72 -5.74 -2.52 -4.74
CA LEU A 72 -7.03 -2.48 -5.43
C LEU A 72 -8.02 -1.56 -4.71
N ARG A 73 -8.10 -1.65 -3.39
CA ARG A 73 -8.97 -0.77 -2.60
C ARG A 73 -8.56 0.69 -2.71
N ASN A 74 -7.26 1.00 -2.65
CA ASN A 74 -6.77 2.36 -2.83
C ASN A 74 -7.11 2.90 -4.24
N GLU A 75 -7.00 2.07 -5.28
CA GLU A 75 -7.40 2.42 -6.64
C GLU A 75 -8.89 2.79 -6.72
N LYS A 76 -9.77 1.98 -6.11
CA LYS A 76 -11.21 2.30 -6.02
C LYS A 76 -11.52 3.59 -5.27
N VAL A 77 -10.78 3.88 -4.20
CA VAL A 77 -10.90 5.17 -3.50
C VAL A 77 -10.51 6.33 -4.42
N PHE A 78 -9.44 6.19 -5.22
CA PHE A 78 -9.04 7.22 -6.17
C PHE A 78 -10.08 7.41 -7.28
N GLU A 79 -10.59 6.33 -7.88
CA GLU A 79 -11.69 6.38 -8.87
C GLU A 79 -12.91 7.15 -8.31
N LEU A 80 -13.29 6.88 -7.05
CA LEU A 80 -14.37 7.60 -6.39
C LEU A 80 -14.07 9.10 -6.25
N LEU A 81 -12.87 9.47 -5.79
CA LEU A 81 -12.50 10.88 -5.59
C LEU A 81 -12.40 11.65 -6.91
N GLU A 82 -11.89 11.01 -7.97
CA GLU A 82 -11.82 11.59 -9.31
C GLU A 82 -13.21 11.85 -9.89
N SER A 83 -14.20 10.98 -9.61
CA SER A 83 -15.58 11.19 -10.05
C SER A 83 -16.27 12.42 -9.44
N GLN A 84 -15.69 13.00 -8.39
CA GLN A 84 -16.19 14.19 -7.68
C GLN A 84 -15.48 15.49 -8.09
N SER A 85 -14.50 15.42 -8.99
CA SER A 85 -13.70 16.56 -9.48
C SER A 85 -14.24 17.14 -10.79
#